data_AF-A0A368FIN7-F1
#
_entry.id   AF-A0A368FIN7-F1
#
_cell.length_a   1.000
_cell.length_b   1.000
_cell.length_c   1.000
_cell.angle_alpha   90.00
_cell.angle_beta   90.00
_cell.angle_gamma   90.00
#
_symmetry.space_group_name_H-M   'P 1'
#
loop_
_entity.id
_entity.type
_entity.pdbx_description
1 polymer ?
#
loop_
_entity_poly.entity_id
_entity_poly.type
_entity_poly.pdbx_seq_one_letter_code
_entity_poly.pdbx_strand_id
1 'polypeptide(L)'
;MRHLAILAVAVIGNIIATTDYQCWNFAQTNEIRHIYLSEINKLRQPIGNGTAEGLPQGKNIYKLFWDCILENYAQKAVDECSANPSIPNDLSYVFSK
;
A
#
# COMPACT_ATOMS: atom_id res chain seq x y z
N MET A 1 -5.65 56.08 -17.13
CA MET A 1 -4.87 55.11 -16.33
C MET A 1 -5.84 54.24 -15.57
N ARG A 2 -6.05 53.00 -15.99
CA ARG A 2 -7.08 52.10 -15.43
C ARG A 2 -6.33 50.99 -14.69
N HIS A 3 -6.28 51.09 -13.36
CA HIS A 3 -5.57 50.14 -12.51
C HIS A 3 -6.35 48.81 -12.47
N LEU A 4 -5.81 47.78 -13.12
CA LEU A 4 -6.27 46.40 -12.95
C LEU A 4 -5.64 45.86 -11.67
N ALA A 5 -6.43 45.72 -10.62
CA ALA A 5 -6.03 45.01 -9.41
C ALA A 5 -6.13 43.50 -9.68
N ILE A 6 -4.99 42.82 -9.74
CA ILE A 6 -4.91 41.36 -9.84
C ILE A 6 -4.96 40.80 -8.42
N LEU A 7 -6.11 40.23 -8.04
CA LEU A 7 -6.25 39.44 -6.82
C LEU A 7 -5.63 38.06 -7.05
N ALA A 8 -4.38 37.89 -6.63
CA ALA A 8 -3.75 36.57 -6.55
C ALA A 8 -4.19 35.90 -5.23
N VAL A 9 -5.09 34.93 -5.32
CA VAL A 9 -5.44 34.07 -4.18
C VAL A 9 -4.38 33.00 -4.05
N ALA A 10 -3.46 33.17 -3.09
CA ALA A 10 -2.52 32.13 -2.71
C ALA A 10 -3.23 31.12 -1.78
N VAL A 11 -3.66 29.99 -2.33
CA VAL A 11 -4.10 28.85 -1.51
C VAL A 11 -2.85 28.22 -0.91
N ILE A 12 -2.52 28.60 0.32
CA ILE A 12 -1.46 27.96 1.12
C ILE A 12 -2.06 26.68 1.72
N GLY A 13 -2.30 25.69 0.86
CA GLY A 13 -2.63 24.34 1.29
C GLY A 13 -1.35 23.59 1.63
N ASN A 14 -1.28 22.94 2.79
CA ASN A 14 -0.27 21.91 3.03
C ASN A 14 -0.55 20.76 2.05
N ILE A 15 0.23 20.68 0.98
CA ILE A 15 0.19 19.52 0.10
C ILE A 15 0.90 18.39 0.85
N ILE A 16 0.17 17.69 1.72
CA ILE A 16 0.62 16.37 2.15
C ILE A 16 0.57 15.53 0.86
N ALA A 17 1.73 15.27 0.28
CA ALA A 17 1.86 14.34 -0.83
C ALA A 17 1.50 12.96 -0.30
N THR A 18 0.22 12.64 -0.29
CA THR A 18 -0.23 11.28 -0.03
C THR A 18 0.25 10.44 -1.21
N THR A 19 0.85 9.28 -0.93
CA THR A 19 1.11 8.31 -2.00
C THR A 19 -0.24 7.96 -2.62
N ASP A 20 -0.41 8.36 -3.88
CA ASP A 20 -1.63 8.05 -4.60
C ASP A 20 -1.50 6.67 -5.22
N TYR A 21 -2.21 5.70 -4.64
CA TYR A 21 -2.20 4.31 -5.09
C TYR A 21 -3.07 4.09 -6.33
N GLN A 22 -3.94 5.06 -6.68
CA GLN A 22 -4.81 5.00 -7.86
C GLN A 22 -5.69 3.72 -7.95
N CYS A 23 -5.98 3.10 -6.81
CA CYS A 23 -6.84 1.93 -6.74
C CYS A 23 -8.32 2.33 -6.76
N TRP A 24 -9.13 1.62 -7.56
CA TRP A 24 -10.57 1.85 -7.69
C TRP A 24 -11.40 1.04 -6.68
N ASN A 25 -10.80 0.68 -5.55
CA ASN A 25 -11.50 0.09 -4.42
C ASN A 25 -11.76 1.16 -3.36
N PHE A 26 -13.01 1.58 -3.23
CA PHE A 26 -13.43 2.65 -2.33
C PHE A 26 -13.69 2.20 -0.90
N ALA A 27 -13.67 0.88 -0.63
CA ALA A 27 -13.71 0.35 0.73
C ALA A 27 -12.39 0.56 1.49
N GLN A 28 -11.32 0.97 0.79
CA GLN A 28 -9.99 1.20 1.34
C GLN A 28 -9.51 2.64 1.05
N THR A 29 -8.76 3.21 1.99
CA THR A 29 -8.15 4.54 1.85
C THR A 29 -6.66 4.44 1.51
N ASN A 30 -6.10 5.47 0.86
CA ASN A 30 -4.66 5.54 0.60
C ASN A 30 -3.81 5.51 1.89
N GLU A 31 -4.36 6.01 3.00
CA GLU A 31 -3.72 5.92 4.31
C GLU A 31 -3.57 4.46 4.77
N ILE A 32 -4.62 3.66 4.66
CA ILE A 32 -4.58 2.24 5.05
C ILE A 32 -3.61 1.47 4.15
N ARG A 33 -3.63 1.71 2.83
CA ARG A 33 -2.67 1.13 1.88
C ARG A 33 -1.23 1.46 2.27
N HIS A 34 -0.98 2.71 2.65
CA HIS A 34 0.33 3.17 3.09
C HIS A 34 0.80 2.49 4.36
N ILE A 35 -0.07 2.38 5.37
CA ILE A 35 0.26 1.72 6.65
C ILE A 35 0.67 0.27 6.38
N TYR A 36 -0.15 -0.51 5.68
CA TYR A 36 0.17 -1.92 5.40
C TYR A 36 1.47 -2.07 4.61
N LEU A 37 1.64 -1.31 3.53
CA LEU A 37 2.83 -1.40 2.68
C LEU A 37 4.11 -0.98 3.39
N SER A 38 4.04 0.08 4.20
CA SER A 38 5.18 0.61 4.95
C SER A 38 5.60 -0.37 6.04
N GLU A 39 4.66 -0.82 6.87
CA GLU A 39 4.97 -1.71 7.98
C GLU A 39 5.50 -3.06 7.51
N ILE A 40 4.92 -3.68 6.47
CA ILE A 40 5.44 -4.96 5.97
C ILE A 40 6.86 -4.83 5.42
N ASN A 41 7.17 -3.74 4.71
CA ASN A 41 8.52 -3.51 4.19
C ASN A 41 9.52 -3.19 5.30
N LYS A 42 9.09 -2.45 6.34
CA LYS A 42 9.89 -2.18 7.54
C LYS A 42 10.24 -3.46 8.29
N LEU A 43 9.31 -4.42 8.38
CA LEU A 43 9.56 -5.74 8.97
C LEU A 43 10.45 -6.63 8.09
N ARG A 44 10.34 -6.53 6.76
CA ARG A 44 11.15 -7.31 5.81
C ARG A 44 12.61 -6.84 5.73
N GLN A 45 12.85 -5.54 5.86
CA GLN A 45 14.17 -4.93 5.75
C GLN A 45 15.24 -5.54 6.69
N PRO A 46 15.02 -5.70 8.01
CA PRO A 46 16.03 -6.28 8.89
C PRO A 46 16.33 -7.75 8.57
N ILE A 47 15.38 -8.49 7.99
CA ILE A 47 15.59 -9.87 7.54
C ILE A 47 16.60 -9.90 6.38
N GLY A 48 16.43 -9.02 5.38
CA GLY A 48 17.38 -8.91 4.26
C GLY A 48 18.76 -8.39 4.69
N ASN A 49 18.79 -7.50 5.69
CA ASN A 49 20.02 -6.92 6.22
C ASN A 49 20.74 -7.83 7.23
N GLY A 50 20.11 -8.91 7.69
CA GLY A 50 20.68 -9.80 8.71
C GLY A 50 20.72 -9.18 10.11
N THR A 51 19.87 -8.17 10.36
CA THR A 51 19.76 -7.48 11.65
C THR A 51 18.47 -7.85 12.40
N ALA A 52 17.67 -8.77 11.87
CA ALA A 52 16.48 -9.27 12.53
C ALA A 52 16.86 -10.21 13.69
N GLU A 53 16.30 -9.96 14.87
CA GLU A 53 16.57 -10.78 16.05
C GLU A 53 16.04 -12.21 15.87
N GLY A 54 16.88 -13.20 16.17
CA GLY A 54 16.49 -14.62 16.10
C GLY A 54 16.29 -15.17 14.69
N LEU A 55 16.61 -14.42 13.62
CA LEU A 55 16.42 -14.84 12.24
C LEU A 55 17.74 -14.78 11.45
N PRO A 56 18.02 -15.76 10.56
CA PRO A 56 19.16 -15.68 9.67
C PRO A 56 18.97 -14.59 8.62
N GLN A 57 20.06 -14.09 8.05
CA GLN A 57 20.00 -13.16 6.93
C GLN A 57 19.34 -13.83 5.71
N GLY A 58 18.26 -13.23 5.21
CA GLY A 58 17.60 -13.63 3.99
C GLY A 58 18.32 -13.13 2.75
N LYS A 59 18.52 -13.99 1.75
CA LYS A 59 18.91 -13.58 0.40
C LYS A 59 17.65 -13.33 -0.44
N ASN A 60 17.71 -12.36 -1.36
CA ASN A 60 16.61 -12.04 -2.27
C ASN A 60 15.30 -11.63 -1.56
N ILE A 61 15.40 -10.85 -0.48
CA ILE A 61 14.22 -10.26 0.19
C ILE A 61 13.80 -9.00 -0.59
N TYR A 62 12.88 -9.18 -1.53
CA TYR A 62 12.39 -8.07 -2.37
C TYR A 62 11.46 -7.12 -1.59
N LYS A 63 11.58 -5.83 -1.89
CA LYS A 63 10.62 -4.81 -1.46
C LYS A 63 9.27 -5.08 -2.10
N LEU A 64 8.21 -5.02 -1.31
CA LEU A 64 6.84 -5.16 -1.80
C LEU A 64 6.33 -3.82 -2.32
N PHE A 65 5.45 -3.90 -3.31
CA PHE A 65 4.67 -2.81 -3.86
C PHE A 65 3.19 -3.12 -3.69
N TRP A 66 2.35 -2.08 -3.64
CA TRP A 66 0.91 -2.28 -3.56
C TRP A 66 0.35 -2.72 -4.91
N ASP A 67 -0.57 -3.68 -4.89
CA ASP A 67 -1.26 -4.19 -6.07
C ASP A 67 -2.77 -4.07 -5.86
N CYS A 68 -3.41 -3.21 -6.65
CA CYS A 68 -4.85 -2.96 -6.55
C CYS A 68 -5.70 -4.18 -6.94
N ILE A 69 -5.19 -5.09 -7.77
CA ILE A 69 -5.91 -6.31 -8.16
C ILE A 69 -5.93 -7.28 -6.97
N LEU A 70 -4.79 -7.48 -6.30
CA LEU A 70 -4.73 -8.28 -5.07
C LEU A 70 -5.59 -7.68 -3.96
N GLU A 71 -5.62 -6.35 -3.85
CA GLU A 71 -6.51 -5.65 -2.93
C GLU A 71 -7.99 -6.00 -3.18
N ASN A 72 -8.44 -6.05 -4.43
CA ASN A 72 -9.83 -6.40 -4.75
C ASN A 72 -10.19 -7.83 -4.35
N TYR A 73 -9.26 -8.78 -4.53
CA TYR A 73 -9.48 -10.15 -4.06
C TYR A 73 -9.54 -10.22 -2.54
N ALA A 74 -8.67 -9.49 -1.85
CA ALA A 74 -8.72 -9.39 -0.40
C ALA A 74 -10.05 -8.75 0.08
N GLN A 75 -10.51 -7.70 -0.59
CA GLN A 75 -11.78 -7.04 -0.29
C GLN A 75 -12.95 -8.03 -0.45
N LYS A 76 -13.01 -8.74 -1.57
CA LYS A 76 -14.04 -9.76 -1.80
C LYS A 76 -14.06 -10.83 -0.71
N ALA A 77 -12.90 -11.27 -0.25
CA ALA A 77 -12.79 -12.27 0.81
C ALA A 77 -13.31 -11.72 2.16
N VAL A 78 -12.96 -10.49 2.54
CA VAL A 78 -13.44 -9.90 3.81
C VAL A 78 -14.92 -9.52 3.77
N ASP A 79 -15.47 -9.21 2.59
CA ASP A 79 -16.89 -8.92 2.38
C ASP A 79 -17.78 -10.14 2.66
N GLU A 80 -17.24 -11.36 2.62
CA GLU A 80 -17.97 -12.57 3.02
C GLU A 80 -18.28 -12.58 4.54
N CYS A 81 -17.60 -11.75 5.33
CA CYS A 81 -17.71 -11.70 6.80
C CYS A 81 -17.61 -13.09 7.45
N SER A 82 -16.81 -13.97 6.85
CA SER A 82 -16.56 -15.33 7.31
C SER A 82 -15.20 -15.41 8.01
N ALA A 83 -15.09 -16.24 9.04
CA ALA A 83 -13.79 -16.59 9.61
C ALA A 83 -12.90 -17.37 8.63
N ASN A 84 -13.51 -18.02 7.63
CA ASN A 84 -12.83 -18.79 6.59
C ASN A 84 -13.41 -18.41 5.22
N PRO A 85 -12.98 -17.29 4.62
CA PRO A 85 -13.47 -16.87 3.33
C PRO A 85 -12.89 -17.71 2.19
N SER A 86 -13.59 -17.77 1.05
CA SER A 86 -13.13 -18.50 -0.13
C SER A 86 -12.13 -17.67 -0.95
N ILE A 87 -10.85 -18.07 -0.97
CA ILE A 87 -9.78 -17.36 -1.69
C ILE A 87 -9.28 -18.22 -2.86
N PRO A 88 -9.18 -17.69 -4.10
CA PRO A 88 -8.58 -18.42 -5.22
C PRO A 88 -7.10 -18.78 -4.93
N ASN A 89 -6.74 -20.03 -5.22
CA ASN A 89 -5.41 -20.58 -4.90
C ASN A 89 -4.28 -20.03 -5.79
N ASP A 90 -4.62 -19.43 -6.92
CA ASP A 90 -3.69 -18.93 -7.95
C ASP A 90 -3.27 -17.47 -7.75
N LEU A 91 -3.72 -16.82 -6.67
CA LEU A 91 -3.42 -15.41 -6.40
C LEU A 91 -2.03 -15.17 -5.82
N SER A 92 -1.34 -16.20 -5.32
CA SER A 92 0.03 -16.05 -4.83
C SER A 92 1.03 -16.43 -5.92
N TYR A 93 1.87 -15.46 -6.33
CA TYR A 93 2.98 -15.70 -7.25
C TYR A 93 4.07 -16.63 -6.67
N VAL A 94 4.04 -16.87 -5.35
CA VAL A 94 5.09 -17.59 -4.64
C VAL A 94 4.79 -19.10 -4.68
N PHE A 95 5.31 -19.72 -5.75
CA PHE A 95 5.37 -21.16 -6.06
C PHE A 95 4.16 -21.78 -6.79
N SER A 96 4.12 -21.59 -8.11
CA SER A 96 3.85 -22.73 -8.99
C SER A 96 4.96 -23.77 -8.79
N LYS A 97 4.59 -24.97 -8.36
CA LYS A 97 5.50 -26.10 -8.19
C LYS A 97 5.87 -26.72 -9.53
#